data_AF-A0A1H0WHG9-F1
#
_entry.id   AF-A0A1H0WHG9-F1
#
_cell.length_a   1.000
_cell.length_b   1.000
_cell.length_c   1.000
_cell.angle_alpha   90.00
_cell.angle_beta   90.00
_cell.angle_gamma   90.00
#
_symmetry.space_group_name_H-M   'P 1'
#
loop_
_entity.id
_entity.type
_entity.pdbx_description
1 polymer ?
#
loop_
_entity_poly.entity_id
_entity_poly.type
_entity_poly.pdbx_seq_one_letter_code
_entity_poly.pdbx_strand_id
1 'polypeptide(L)'
;MQKRSRLRMLGAAVVIASATGVAAVAIQPATAAPVAETGAVAHFAVLGAKGPAFGQAEKAVTDAGGTVVKSWPEIGVVIATSSNPEFAKIVRGMPGVQGAGATQNLAELAAPPAATTMSTERSAARGAGAAQRALEDTEQVVDSAKGSLADPEPLAANQWDMKMIKADEAHAINAGSSDVVVGVLDSGIEASHPDLAANVDASRSVGCTNQGVPDSSPAAWNPTTSDHGTHVAGSIAAARNGVGIVGVAPGVKLASIKVVNDDGYIYPEYAICGFMMAAEKGVHVTNNSYFVDPWYLWCKGDADQKAVAEAVDRAIQYSHRKGVVNVAALGNSNWDLSRNIMDDGSPNNGTPIERDTDNTCTKIPAEIHGVVGVSSV
;
A
#
# COMPACT_ATOMS: atom_id res chain seq x y z
N MET A 1 -8.59 37.63 -62.54
CA MET A 1 -8.03 37.72 -63.91
C MET A 1 -6.77 36.87 -64.00
N GLN A 2 -6.63 36.15 -65.11
CA GLN A 2 -5.60 35.15 -65.43
C GLN A 2 -4.16 35.70 -65.45
N LYS A 3 -3.18 34.82 -65.17
CA LYS A 3 -1.96 34.50 -65.96
C LYS A 3 -1.11 33.52 -65.12
N ARG A 4 -1.06 32.20 -65.35
CA ARG A 4 -0.37 31.40 -66.41
C ARG A 4 1.08 31.80 -66.71
N SER A 5 2.02 30.95 -66.29
CA SER A 5 3.22 30.50 -67.03
C SER A 5 3.77 29.24 -66.28
N ARG A 6 3.57 27.99 -66.71
CA ARG A 6 4.13 27.19 -67.83
C ARG A 6 5.66 27.06 -67.84
N LEU A 7 6.15 25.83 -67.61
CA LEU A 7 7.06 25.04 -68.48
C LEU A 7 7.14 23.61 -67.88
N ARG A 8 6.63 22.54 -68.53
CA ARG A 8 7.30 21.64 -69.52
C ARG A 8 8.60 21.05 -68.95
N MET A 9 8.90 19.74 -68.98
CA MET A 9 8.56 18.70 -69.97
C MET A 9 8.86 17.30 -69.39
N LEU A 10 8.17 16.29 -69.92
CA LEU A 10 8.41 14.85 -69.76
C LEU A 10 9.80 14.42 -70.28
N GLY A 11 10.33 13.33 -69.74
CA GLY A 11 11.31 12.48 -70.44
C GLY A 11 11.89 11.38 -69.54
N ALA A 12 11.49 10.14 -69.77
CA ALA A 12 11.88 8.94 -69.04
C ALA A 12 13.27 8.40 -69.44
N ALA A 13 13.97 7.75 -68.50
CA ALA A 13 14.98 6.71 -68.76
C ALA A 13 15.19 5.90 -67.45
N VAL A 14 14.73 4.65 -67.40
CA VAL A 14 15.49 3.40 -67.67
C VAL A 14 16.51 3.07 -66.58
N VAL A 15 16.25 1.89 -66.00
CA VAL A 15 16.91 1.20 -64.89
C VAL A 15 18.34 0.79 -65.26
N ILE A 16 19.29 1.07 -64.37
CA ILE A 16 20.57 0.35 -64.29
C ILE A 16 20.69 -0.16 -62.85
N ALA A 17 20.58 -1.47 -62.70
CA ALA A 17 20.86 -2.17 -61.45
C ALA A 17 22.37 -2.14 -61.17
N SER A 18 22.75 -1.61 -60.01
CA SER A 18 24.08 -1.80 -59.44
C SER A 18 23.91 -2.38 -58.04
N ALA A 19 24.33 -3.63 -57.89
CA ALA A 19 24.40 -4.33 -56.62
C ALA A 19 25.49 -3.69 -55.76
N THR A 20 25.09 -3.13 -54.62
CA THR A 20 25.97 -2.88 -53.49
C THR A 20 25.33 -3.54 -52.28
N GLY A 21 25.96 -4.63 -51.83
CA GLY A 21 25.53 -5.38 -50.66
C GLY A 21 25.71 -4.53 -49.40
N VAL A 22 24.58 -4.13 -48.80
CA VAL A 22 24.53 -3.74 -47.40
C VAL A 22 24.11 -4.98 -46.64
N ALA A 23 25.00 -5.53 -45.83
CA ALA A 23 24.65 -6.58 -44.88
C ALA A 23 23.64 -5.98 -43.89
N ALA A 24 22.35 -6.22 -44.13
CA ALA A 24 21.32 -5.99 -43.14
C ALA A 24 21.56 -6.99 -42.01
N VAL A 25 22.16 -6.53 -40.91
CA VAL A 25 22.05 -7.23 -39.64
C VAL A 25 20.56 -7.19 -39.29
N ALA A 26 19.87 -8.29 -39.53
CA ALA A 26 18.54 -8.50 -38.99
C ALA A 26 18.68 -8.48 -37.47
N ILE A 27 18.26 -7.39 -36.84
CA ILE A 27 18.01 -7.36 -35.40
C ILE A 27 16.84 -8.31 -35.20
N GLN A 28 17.14 -9.57 -34.87
CA GLN A 28 16.14 -10.47 -34.34
C GLN A 28 15.63 -9.82 -33.05
N PRO A 29 14.31 -9.69 -32.85
CA PRO A 29 13.80 -9.38 -31.53
C PRO A 29 14.34 -10.45 -30.59
N ALA A 30 14.97 -10.02 -29.50
CA ALA A 30 15.40 -10.93 -28.45
C ALA A 30 14.18 -11.75 -28.04
N THR A 31 14.16 -13.03 -28.41
CA THR A 31 13.23 -13.99 -27.85
C THR A 31 13.42 -13.92 -26.36
N ALA A 32 12.42 -13.39 -25.65
CA ALA A 32 12.36 -13.44 -24.21
C ALA A 32 12.68 -14.88 -23.80
N ALA A 33 13.67 -15.03 -22.93
CA ALA A 33 13.92 -16.31 -22.29
C ALA A 33 12.56 -16.79 -21.73
N PRO A 34 12.23 -18.09 -21.86
CA PRO A 34 11.00 -18.59 -21.28
C PRO A 34 10.99 -18.19 -19.81
N VAL A 35 9.96 -17.44 -19.42
CA VAL A 35 9.65 -17.16 -18.02
C VAL A 35 9.59 -18.54 -17.38
N ALA A 36 10.55 -18.86 -16.51
CA ALA A 36 10.46 -20.07 -15.72
C ALA A 36 9.09 -20.04 -15.06
N GLU A 37 8.26 -21.06 -15.30
CA GLU A 37 7.03 -21.24 -14.56
C GLU A 37 7.40 -21.35 -13.09
N THR A 38 7.37 -20.22 -12.38
CA THR A 38 7.54 -20.21 -10.94
C THR A 38 6.26 -20.84 -10.40
N GLY A 39 6.37 -22.06 -9.88
CA GLY A 39 5.33 -22.64 -9.05
C GLY A 39 4.91 -21.64 -7.96
N ALA A 40 3.71 -21.82 -7.41
CA ALA A 40 3.19 -20.93 -6.37
C ALA A 40 4.24 -20.68 -5.26
N VAL A 41 4.30 -19.45 -4.75
CA VAL A 41 5.22 -19.01 -3.70
C VAL A 41 4.42 -18.29 -2.63
N ALA A 42 4.67 -18.61 -1.36
CA ALA A 42 4.15 -17.87 -0.22
C ALA A 42 5.19 -16.93 0.36
N HIS A 43 4.71 -15.89 1.04
CA HIS A 43 5.53 -14.90 1.72
C HIS A 43 5.51 -15.12 3.23
N PHE A 44 6.60 -14.79 3.90
CA PHE A 44 6.81 -15.03 5.31
C PHE A 44 7.53 -13.86 5.97
N ALA A 45 7.16 -13.58 7.22
CA ALA A 45 7.97 -12.77 8.12
C ALA A 45 8.73 -13.70 9.06
N VAL A 46 10.04 -13.53 9.17
CA VAL A 46 10.93 -14.28 10.06
C VAL A 46 11.57 -13.33 11.06
N LEU A 47 11.37 -13.60 12.34
CA LEU A 47 11.91 -12.83 13.44
C LEU A 47 13.29 -13.36 13.82
N GLY A 48 14.24 -12.46 13.97
CA GLY A 48 15.59 -12.73 14.46
C GLY A 48 16.00 -11.76 15.57
N ALA A 49 17.25 -11.90 16.01
CA ALA A 49 17.89 -10.91 16.86
C ALA A 49 18.11 -9.59 16.10
N LYS A 50 18.04 -8.47 16.81
CA LYS A 50 18.39 -7.14 16.27
C LYS A 50 19.91 -6.99 16.21
N GLY A 51 20.42 -6.19 15.27
CA GLY A 51 21.83 -5.79 15.24
C GLY A 51 22.80 -6.93 14.82
N PRO A 52 24.00 -7.07 15.43
CA PRO A 52 25.09 -7.90 14.88
C PRO A 52 24.77 -9.39 14.70
N ALA A 53 23.79 -9.93 15.44
CA ALA A 53 23.37 -11.34 15.35
C ALA A 53 22.27 -11.58 14.28
N PHE A 54 21.80 -10.53 13.60
CA PHE A 54 20.69 -10.60 12.65
C PHE A 54 20.93 -11.57 11.49
N GLY A 55 22.17 -11.67 11.00
CA GLY A 55 22.51 -12.57 9.88
C GLY A 55 22.24 -14.05 10.12
N GLN A 56 22.01 -14.47 11.37
CA GLN A 56 21.58 -15.84 11.66
C GLN A 56 20.16 -16.13 11.14
N ALA A 57 19.25 -15.15 11.20
CA ALA A 57 17.89 -15.31 10.67
C ALA A 57 17.90 -15.38 9.14
N GLU A 58 18.71 -14.56 8.47
CA GLU A 58 18.89 -14.62 7.01
C GLU A 58 19.45 -15.99 6.59
N LYS A 59 20.47 -16.46 7.30
CA LYS A 59 21.04 -17.79 7.06
C LYS A 59 20.00 -18.91 7.27
N ALA A 60 19.20 -18.83 8.32
CA ALA A 60 18.14 -19.80 8.59
C ALA A 60 17.10 -19.82 7.46
N VAL A 61 16.70 -18.65 6.93
CA VAL A 61 15.81 -18.56 5.76
C VAL A 61 16.41 -19.31 4.57
N THR A 62 17.67 -19.04 4.22
CA THR A 62 18.31 -19.69 3.07
C THR A 62 18.52 -21.20 3.27
N ASP A 63 18.93 -21.61 4.48
CA ASP A 63 19.17 -23.02 4.81
C ASP A 63 17.86 -23.85 4.81
N ALA A 64 16.73 -23.22 5.12
CA ALA A 64 15.40 -23.83 5.03
C ALA A 64 14.82 -23.85 3.61
N GLY A 65 15.57 -23.40 2.60
CA GLY A 65 15.13 -23.35 1.19
C GLY A 65 14.21 -22.16 0.87
N GLY A 66 14.26 -21.09 1.66
CA GLY A 66 13.61 -19.82 1.37
C GLY A 66 14.54 -18.83 0.66
N THR A 67 13.95 -17.77 0.11
CA THR A 67 14.66 -16.63 -0.47
C THR A 67 14.45 -15.42 0.42
N VAL A 68 15.52 -14.71 0.77
CA VAL A 68 15.44 -13.41 1.46
C VAL A 68 15.00 -12.35 0.44
N VAL A 69 13.88 -11.69 0.71
CA VAL A 69 13.35 -10.59 -0.12
C VAL A 69 13.83 -9.25 0.41
N LYS A 70 13.63 -9.01 1.71
CA LYS A 70 14.01 -7.76 2.36
C LYS A 70 14.36 -8.01 3.82
N SER A 71 15.46 -7.41 4.24
CA SER A 71 15.93 -7.45 5.62
C SER A 71 15.78 -6.10 6.30
N TRP A 72 15.36 -6.14 7.57
CA TRP A 72 15.27 -5.00 8.48
C TRP A 72 16.02 -5.32 9.80
N PRO A 73 17.37 -5.23 9.81
CA PRO A 73 18.20 -5.58 10.97
C PRO A 73 17.89 -4.77 12.24
N GLU A 74 17.38 -3.55 12.08
CA GLU A 74 17.02 -2.61 13.14
C GLU A 74 15.87 -3.13 14.00
N ILE A 75 14.97 -3.91 13.37
CA ILE A 75 13.83 -4.54 14.03
C ILE A 75 13.99 -6.06 14.14
N GLY A 76 15.00 -6.64 13.50
CA GLY A 76 15.23 -8.08 13.54
C GLY A 76 14.14 -8.83 12.77
N VAL A 77 13.77 -8.33 11.58
CA VAL A 77 12.76 -8.93 10.72
C VAL A 77 13.36 -9.21 9.34
N VAL A 78 13.13 -10.41 8.82
CA VAL A 78 13.39 -10.80 7.44
C VAL A 78 12.06 -11.08 6.76
N ILE A 79 11.81 -10.43 5.63
CA ILE A 79 10.75 -10.80 4.69
C ILE A 79 11.34 -11.81 3.72
N ALA A 80 10.69 -12.96 3.61
CA ALA A 80 11.16 -14.08 2.84
C ALA A 80 10.05 -14.68 1.97
N THR A 81 10.45 -15.43 0.96
CA THR A 81 9.56 -16.25 0.13
C THR A 81 9.98 -17.71 0.14
N SER A 82 9.02 -18.62 0.02
CA SER A 82 9.28 -20.04 -0.18
C SER A 82 8.13 -20.71 -0.90
N SER A 83 8.44 -21.74 -1.69
CA SER A 83 7.45 -22.65 -2.29
C SER A 83 7.14 -23.85 -1.37
N ASN A 84 7.78 -23.95 -0.21
CA ASN A 84 7.54 -25.01 0.76
C ASN A 84 6.43 -24.60 1.76
N PRO A 85 5.27 -25.27 1.80
CA PRO A 85 4.19 -24.92 2.73
C PRO A 85 4.59 -25.11 4.20
N GLU A 86 5.58 -25.95 4.50
CA GLU A 86 6.08 -26.17 5.87
C GLU A 86 7.23 -25.20 6.24
N PHE A 87 7.57 -24.23 5.39
CA PHE A 87 8.72 -23.34 5.58
C PHE A 87 8.74 -22.66 6.95
N ALA A 88 7.64 -22.04 7.36
CA ALA A 88 7.55 -21.34 8.64
C ALA A 88 7.81 -22.28 9.84
N LYS A 89 7.32 -23.51 9.77
CA LYS A 89 7.51 -24.53 10.81
C LYS A 89 8.97 -25.00 10.87
N ILE A 90 9.61 -25.19 9.73
CA ILE A 90 11.03 -25.57 9.64
C ILE A 90 11.91 -24.46 10.21
N VAL A 91 11.74 -23.23 9.71
CA VAL A 91 12.62 -22.11 10.06
C VAL A 91 12.52 -21.74 11.55
N ARG A 92 11.34 -21.90 12.18
CA ARG A 92 11.18 -21.75 13.64
C ARG A 92 12.11 -22.64 14.47
N GLY A 93 12.49 -23.80 13.97
CA GLY A 93 13.39 -24.74 14.65
C GLY A 93 14.87 -24.40 14.50
N MET A 94 15.21 -23.36 13.73
CA MET A 94 16.59 -23.07 13.36
C MET A 94 17.27 -22.08 14.32
N PRO A 95 18.61 -22.20 14.52
CA PRO A 95 19.36 -21.25 15.33
C PRO A 95 19.20 -19.80 14.83
N GLY A 96 19.01 -18.87 15.76
CA GLY A 96 18.89 -17.44 15.47
C GLY A 96 17.49 -16.96 15.09
N VAL A 97 16.51 -17.88 14.97
CA VAL A 97 15.11 -17.56 14.69
C VAL A 97 14.31 -17.48 15.99
N GLN A 98 13.53 -16.41 16.14
CA GLN A 98 12.66 -16.15 17.31
C GLN A 98 11.19 -16.47 17.02
N GLY A 99 10.83 -16.55 15.75
CA GLY A 99 9.48 -16.82 15.27
C GLY A 99 9.45 -16.68 13.75
N ALA A 100 8.45 -17.28 13.11
CA ALA A 100 8.18 -17.09 11.70
C ALA A 100 6.72 -17.37 11.41
N GLY A 101 6.13 -16.69 10.44
CA GLY A 101 4.76 -16.93 10.02
C GLY A 101 4.48 -16.48 8.60
N ALA A 102 3.50 -17.11 7.96
CA ALA A 102 3.06 -16.71 6.63
C ALA A 102 2.32 -15.37 6.64
N THR A 103 2.55 -14.58 5.61
CA THR A 103 2.01 -13.21 5.45
C THR A 103 1.01 -13.14 4.30
N GLN A 104 1.27 -13.84 3.19
CA GLN A 104 0.33 -14.02 2.08
C GLN A 104 0.58 -15.33 1.30
N ASN A 105 -0.44 -15.76 0.55
CA ASN A 105 -0.43 -16.87 -0.42
C ASN A 105 -0.12 -18.28 0.14
N LEU A 106 -0.17 -18.49 1.47
CA LEU A 106 0.03 -19.84 2.04
C LEU A 106 -1.03 -20.84 1.57
N ALA A 107 -2.30 -20.41 1.46
CA ALA A 107 -3.40 -21.25 0.98
C ALA A 107 -3.19 -21.69 -0.49
N GLU A 108 -2.51 -20.86 -1.30
CA GLU A 108 -2.20 -21.19 -2.70
C GLU A 108 -1.13 -22.28 -2.83
N LEU A 109 -0.25 -22.45 -1.83
CA LEU A 109 0.70 -23.58 -1.75
C LEU A 109 0.04 -24.90 -1.34
N ALA A 110 -1.05 -24.84 -0.59
CA ALA A 110 -1.74 -26.02 -0.06
C ALA A 110 -2.77 -26.61 -1.03
N ALA A 111 -3.17 -25.86 -2.07
CA ALA A 111 -4.06 -26.36 -3.11
C ALA A 111 -3.29 -27.31 -4.05
N PRO A 112 -3.83 -28.52 -4.37
CA PRO A 112 -3.23 -29.36 -5.40
C PRO A 112 -3.22 -28.61 -6.74
N PRO A 113 -2.24 -28.83 -7.63
CA PRO A 113 -2.19 -28.20 -8.95
C PRO A 113 -3.35 -28.74 -9.80
N ALA A 114 -4.51 -28.11 -9.69
CA ALA A 114 -5.63 -28.40 -10.56
C ALA A 114 -5.35 -27.77 -11.94
N ALA A 115 -5.45 -28.61 -12.96
CA ALA A 115 -5.24 -28.28 -14.35
C ALA A 115 -5.97 -27.01 -14.78
N THR A 116 -5.30 -26.30 -15.68
CA THR A 116 -5.65 -25.08 -16.40
C THR A 116 -7.07 -25.05 -16.98
N THR A 117 -8.10 -24.88 -16.15
CA THR A 117 -9.45 -24.43 -16.57
C THR A 117 -10.20 -23.77 -15.41
N MET A 118 -9.69 -22.68 -14.83
CA MET A 118 -10.45 -21.85 -13.87
C MET A 118 -10.11 -20.37 -14.02
N SER A 119 -10.40 -19.78 -15.18
CA SER A 119 -10.31 -18.33 -15.38
C SER A 119 -11.63 -17.59 -15.14
N THR A 120 -12.75 -18.30 -14.93
CA THR A 120 -14.08 -17.67 -14.79
C THR A 120 -14.65 -17.72 -13.37
N GLU A 121 -14.41 -18.79 -12.60
CA GLU A 121 -14.89 -18.89 -11.21
C GLU A 121 -13.92 -18.27 -10.18
N ARG A 122 -12.62 -18.19 -10.50
CA ARG A 122 -11.61 -17.55 -9.64
C ARG A 122 -11.84 -16.04 -9.52
N SER A 123 -12.45 -15.42 -10.53
CA SER A 123 -12.91 -14.03 -10.51
C SER A 123 -14.15 -13.83 -9.64
N ALA A 124 -14.98 -14.86 -9.45
CA ALA A 124 -16.17 -14.79 -8.61
C ALA A 124 -15.83 -14.95 -7.11
N ALA A 125 -14.83 -15.76 -6.76
CA ALA A 125 -14.35 -15.87 -5.37
C ALA A 125 -13.48 -14.67 -4.95
N ARG A 126 -12.62 -14.17 -5.86
CA ARG A 126 -11.92 -12.88 -5.68
C ARG A 126 -12.91 -11.72 -5.63
N GLY A 127 -13.99 -11.78 -6.42
CA GLY A 127 -15.09 -10.80 -6.43
C GLY A 127 -16.15 -10.96 -5.33
N ALA A 128 -16.10 -12.01 -4.51
CA ALA A 128 -17.01 -12.19 -3.37
C ALA A 128 -16.44 -11.58 -2.09
N GLY A 129 -15.11 -11.59 -1.93
CA GLY A 129 -14.39 -10.75 -0.94
C GLY A 129 -14.18 -9.32 -1.44
N ALA A 130 -13.98 -9.15 -2.75
CA ALA A 130 -14.05 -7.87 -3.47
C ALA A 130 -15.45 -7.65 -4.05
N ALA A 131 -16.50 -8.00 -3.30
CA ALA A 131 -17.75 -7.28 -3.49
C ALA A 131 -17.37 -5.85 -3.15
N GLN A 132 -17.15 -5.07 -4.19
CA GLN A 132 -16.97 -3.63 -4.16
C GLN A 132 -18.21 -3.10 -3.44
N ARG A 133 -18.19 -3.12 -2.10
CA ARG A 133 -18.82 -2.06 -1.34
C ARG A 133 -18.18 -0.85 -1.96
N ALA A 134 -18.95 -0.15 -2.79
CA ALA A 134 -18.60 1.19 -3.19
C ALA A 134 -18.21 1.88 -1.88
N LEU A 135 -16.90 2.03 -1.66
CA LEU A 135 -16.40 2.58 -0.41
C LEU A 135 -16.81 4.05 -0.30
N GLU A 136 -17.19 4.66 -1.41
CA GLU A 136 -17.72 5.99 -1.50
C GLU A 136 -18.77 5.98 -2.62
N ASP A 137 -20.05 5.99 -2.26
CA ASP A 137 -21.11 6.39 -3.19
C ASP A 137 -21.06 7.92 -3.25
N THR A 138 -20.05 8.44 -3.96
CA THR A 138 -19.82 9.88 -4.09
C THR A 138 -20.91 10.44 -5.00
N GLU A 139 -22.10 10.64 -4.44
CA GLU A 139 -23.12 11.46 -5.07
C GLU A 139 -22.52 12.87 -5.25
N GLN A 140 -22.72 13.47 -6.43
CA GLN A 140 -22.44 14.89 -6.63
C GLN A 140 -23.33 15.71 -5.69
N VAL A 141 -22.90 15.92 -4.45
CA VAL A 141 -23.52 16.87 -3.54
C VAL A 141 -22.89 18.24 -3.77
N VAL A 142 -22.95 18.73 -5.01
CA VAL A 142 -22.86 20.18 -5.23
C VAL A 142 -24.24 20.76 -5.00
N ASP A 143 -24.63 20.89 -3.73
CA ASP A 143 -25.52 21.99 -3.36
C ASP A 143 -24.69 23.28 -3.39
N SER A 144 -24.40 23.73 -4.61
CA SER A 144 -23.70 24.99 -4.89
C SER A 144 -24.48 26.22 -4.39
N ALA A 145 -25.72 26.04 -3.91
CA ALA A 145 -26.48 27.08 -3.23
C ALA A 145 -26.14 27.22 -1.73
N LYS A 146 -25.37 26.29 -1.14
CA LYS A 146 -24.89 26.36 0.26
C LYS A 146 -23.46 26.89 0.40
N GLY A 147 -22.73 27.05 -0.70
CA GLY A 147 -21.43 27.71 -0.75
C GLY A 147 -21.49 29.12 -0.16
N SER A 148 -20.68 29.39 0.88
CA SER A 148 -20.52 30.76 1.35
C SER A 148 -19.55 31.48 0.43
N LEU A 149 -19.99 32.57 -0.21
CA LEU A 149 -19.14 33.47 -1.02
C LEU A 149 -18.02 34.16 -0.20
N ALA A 150 -17.94 33.89 1.11
CA ALA A 150 -16.92 34.42 2.00
C ALA A 150 -15.76 33.43 2.28
N ASP A 151 -15.88 32.14 1.96
CA ASP A 151 -14.76 31.19 2.03
C ASP A 151 -14.08 31.13 0.65
N PRO A 152 -12.76 31.34 0.54
CA PRO A 152 -12.06 31.19 -0.73
C PRO A 152 -12.19 29.78 -1.34
N GLU A 153 -12.46 28.74 -0.53
CA GLU A 153 -12.64 27.38 -1.05
C GLU A 153 -14.10 27.08 -1.44
N PRO A 154 -14.37 26.73 -2.72
CA PRO A 154 -15.73 26.65 -3.24
C PRO A 154 -16.58 25.51 -2.64
N LEU A 155 -15.96 24.44 -2.13
CA LEU A 155 -16.67 23.28 -1.55
C LEU A 155 -16.58 23.23 -0.01
N ALA A 156 -15.88 24.15 0.65
CA ALA A 156 -15.74 24.14 2.11
C ALA A 156 -17.08 24.24 2.86
N ALA A 157 -18.11 24.82 2.23
CA ALA A 157 -19.43 24.85 2.82
C ALA A 157 -20.08 23.47 3.00
N ASN A 158 -19.69 22.49 2.17
CA ASN A 158 -20.17 21.11 2.20
C ASN A 158 -19.41 20.25 3.23
N GLN A 159 -18.28 20.75 3.75
CA GLN A 159 -17.48 20.08 4.78
C GLN A 159 -18.06 20.35 6.18
N TRP A 160 -19.24 19.77 6.45
CA TRP A 160 -19.91 19.89 7.75
C TRP A 160 -19.05 19.32 8.90
N ASP A 161 -18.26 18.30 8.59
CA ASP A 161 -17.29 17.63 9.44
C ASP A 161 -16.19 18.61 9.90
N MET A 162 -15.65 19.41 8.97
CA MET A 162 -14.65 20.43 9.30
C MET A 162 -15.22 21.52 10.21
N LYS A 163 -16.48 21.91 10.01
CA LYS A 163 -17.20 22.83 10.91
C LYS A 163 -17.45 22.22 12.28
N MET A 164 -17.80 20.93 12.34
CA MET A 164 -18.04 20.22 13.61
C MET A 164 -16.80 20.23 14.49
N ILE A 165 -15.61 20.05 13.91
CA ILE A 165 -14.33 20.07 14.64
C ILE A 165 -13.73 21.48 14.75
N LYS A 166 -14.42 22.52 14.25
CA LYS A 166 -13.98 23.92 14.25
C LYS A 166 -12.63 24.15 13.55
N ALA A 167 -12.41 23.46 12.43
CA ALA A 167 -11.18 23.59 11.66
C ALA A 167 -10.99 25.02 11.13
N ASP A 168 -12.07 25.71 10.76
CA ASP A 168 -12.07 27.11 10.32
C ASP A 168 -11.57 28.07 11.41
N GLU A 169 -12.06 27.93 12.65
CA GLU A 169 -11.55 28.69 13.80
C GLU A 169 -10.07 28.38 14.06
N ALA A 170 -9.65 27.12 13.92
CA ALA A 170 -8.26 26.70 14.11
C ALA A 170 -7.32 27.27 13.03
N HIS A 171 -7.74 27.28 11.76
CA HIS A 171 -6.96 27.81 10.63
C HIS A 171 -6.63 29.30 10.81
N ALA A 172 -7.53 30.07 11.43
CA ALA A 172 -7.30 31.48 11.73
C ALA A 172 -6.16 31.70 12.75
N ILE A 173 -5.80 30.67 13.52
CA ILE A 173 -4.70 30.68 14.49
C ILE A 173 -3.46 30.03 13.88
N ASN A 174 -3.59 28.83 13.33
CA ASN A 174 -2.51 28.05 12.73
C ASN A 174 -3.06 27.05 11.71
N ALA A 175 -2.66 27.21 10.45
CA ALA A 175 -3.02 26.31 9.36
C ALA A 175 -2.17 25.02 9.29
N GLY A 176 -1.20 24.87 10.18
CA GLY A 176 -0.13 23.86 10.09
C GLY A 176 1.16 24.44 9.51
N SER A 177 2.26 23.69 9.64
CA SER A 177 3.58 24.08 9.13
C SER A 177 4.05 23.10 8.07
N SER A 178 4.68 23.60 7.02
CA SER A 178 5.31 22.77 5.98
C SER A 178 6.52 21.98 6.48
N ASP A 179 7.00 22.28 7.69
CA ASP A 179 8.02 21.48 8.37
C ASP A 179 7.46 20.17 8.93
N VAL A 180 6.13 20.09 9.13
CA VAL A 180 5.45 18.88 9.55
C VAL A 180 5.04 18.08 8.31
N VAL A 181 5.32 16.77 8.36
CA VAL A 181 5.02 15.82 7.29
C VAL A 181 4.11 14.74 7.84
N VAL A 182 2.95 14.57 7.21
CA VAL A 182 2.02 13.48 7.48
C VAL A 182 2.17 12.41 6.41
N GLY A 183 2.56 11.20 6.82
CA GLY A 183 2.63 10.03 5.95
C GLY A 183 1.25 9.37 5.86
N VAL A 184 0.67 9.36 4.67
CA VAL A 184 -0.57 8.63 4.40
C VAL A 184 -0.19 7.22 3.96
N LEU A 185 -0.28 6.27 4.89
CA LEU A 185 -0.04 4.85 4.62
C LEU A 185 -1.33 4.27 4.04
N ASP A 186 -1.45 4.23 2.72
CA ASP A 186 -2.73 3.93 2.07
C ASP A 186 -2.57 3.44 0.60
N SER A 187 -3.55 3.66 -0.27
CA SER A 187 -3.57 3.24 -1.68
C SER A 187 -2.75 4.13 -2.62
N GLY A 188 -2.04 5.11 -2.09
CA GLY A 188 -1.33 6.13 -2.86
C GLY A 188 -2.06 7.48 -2.84
N ILE A 189 -1.36 8.55 -3.23
CA ILE A 189 -1.95 9.89 -3.35
C ILE A 189 -1.75 10.36 -4.79
N GLU A 190 -2.83 10.82 -5.44
CA GLU A 190 -2.73 11.49 -6.73
C GLU A 190 -2.00 12.83 -6.58
N ALA A 191 -0.68 12.84 -6.78
CA ALA A 191 0.13 14.04 -6.59
C ALA A 191 -0.16 15.16 -7.60
N SER A 192 -0.83 14.86 -8.71
CA SER A 192 -1.29 15.85 -9.69
C SER A 192 -2.62 16.49 -9.32
N HIS A 193 -3.32 16.00 -8.29
CA HIS A 193 -4.62 16.53 -7.91
C HIS A 193 -4.49 18.03 -7.57
N PRO A 194 -5.30 18.92 -8.17
CA PRO A 194 -5.09 20.37 -8.07
C PRO A 194 -5.16 20.90 -6.63
N ASP A 195 -5.93 20.23 -5.78
CA ASP A 195 -6.08 20.56 -4.36
C ASP A 195 -4.99 19.95 -3.44
N LEU A 196 -4.17 19.02 -3.95
CA LEU A 196 -3.13 18.34 -3.16
C LEU A 196 -1.71 18.59 -3.66
N ALA A 197 -1.54 18.94 -4.94
CA ALA A 197 -0.24 19.02 -5.60
C ALA A 197 0.77 19.92 -4.88
N ALA A 198 0.30 21.00 -4.24
CA ALA A 198 1.16 21.89 -3.47
C ALA A 198 1.68 21.25 -2.17
N ASN A 199 0.96 20.28 -1.60
CA ASN A 199 1.24 19.69 -0.30
C ASN A 199 1.89 18.31 -0.36
N VAL A 200 1.82 17.60 -1.49
CA VAL A 200 2.52 16.32 -1.63
C VAL A 200 4.03 16.52 -1.79
N ASP A 201 4.80 15.89 -0.90
CA ASP A 201 6.26 15.84 -0.92
C ASP A 201 6.75 14.51 -1.53
N ALA A 202 6.99 14.54 -2.84
CA ALA A 202 7.48 13.40 -3.60
C ALA A 202 8.82 12.82 -3.10
N SER A 203 9.67 13.62 -2.41
CA SER A 203 10.97 13.14 -1.92
C SER A 203 10.81 12.17 -0.72
N ARG A 204 9.70 12.32 0.00
CA ARG A 204 9.34 11.52 1.17
C ARG A 204 8.34 10.40 0.86
N SER A 205 7.72 10.42 -0.32
CA SER A 205 6.82 9.37 -0.80
C SER A 205 7.57 8.09 -1.20
N VAL A 206 6.89 6.94 -1.07
CA VAL A 206 7.43 5.60 -1.34
C VAL A 206 6.31 4.58 -1.53
N GLY A 207 6.48 3.63 -2.44
CA GLY A 207 5.63 2.46 -2.59
C GLY A 207 6.24 1.25 -1.89
N CYS A 208 5.40 0.43 -1.26
CA CYS A 208 5.80 -0.76 -0.50
C CYS A 208 5.09 -2.05 -0.97
N THR A 209 4.22 -1.95 -1.98
CA THR A 209 3.32 -3.04 -2.41
C THR A 209 4.01 -4.11 -3.28
N ASN A 210 5.27 -3.92 -3.64
CA ASN A 210 6.08 -4.94 -4.29
C ASN A 210 6.85 -5.75 -3.23
N GLN A 211 6.18 -6.73 -2.61
CA GLN A 211 6.76 -7.66 -1.64
C GLN A 211 7.39 -6.97 -0.40
N GLY A 212 6.93 -5.78 -0.04
CA GLY A 212 7.50 -5.00 1.07
C GLY A 212 8.86 -4.38 0.76
N VAL A 213 9.26 -4.31 -0.52
CA VAL A 213 10.48 -3.63 -0.96
C VAL A 213 10.14 -2.17 -1.29
N PRO A 214 10.81 -1.18 -0.67
CA PRO A 214 10.52 0.23 -0.91
C PRO A 214 10.95 0.68 -2.31
N ASP A 215 10.06 1.39 -3.01
CA ASP A 215 10.32 2.05 -4.29
C ASP A 215 9.92 3.53 -4.23
N SER A 216 10.87 4.45 -4.42
CA SER A 216 10.60 5.90 -4.41
C SER A 216 10.17 6.45 -5.78
N SER A 217 10.02 5.60 -6.80
CA SER A 217 9.53 6.02 -8.11
C SER A 217 8.10 6.55 -8.01
N PRO A 218 7.75 7.65 -8.73
CA PRO A 218 6.39 8.19 -8.70
C PRO A 218 5.30 7.18 -9.01
N ALA A 219 5.56 6.24 -9.94
CA ALA A 219 4.59 5.20 -10.29
C ALA A 219 4.29 4.25 -9.11
N ALA A 220 5.24 4.05 -8.19
CA ALA A 220 5.08 3.13 -7.07
C ALA A 220 4.24 3.68 -5.91
N TRP A 221 4.11 5.01 -5.79
CA TRP A 221 3.34 5.64 -4.72
C TRP A 221 2.13 6.45 -5.19
N ASN A 222 1.94 6.64 -6.49
CA ASN A 222 0.66 7.12 -7.03
C ASN A 222 -0.43 6.02 -6.92
N PRO A 223 -1.72 6.42 -6.87
CA PRO A 223 -2.82 5.49 -6.88
C PRO A 223 -2.90 4.74 -8.20
N THR A 224 -3.45 3.53 -8.13
CA THR A 224 -3.59 2.60 -9.26
C THR A 224 -5.06 2.24 -9.45
N THR A 225 -5.63 1.45 -8.54
CA THR A 225 -7.02 0.95 -8.61
C THR A 225 -7.94 1.54 -7.55
N SER A 226 -7.41 2.36 -6.63
CA SER A 226 -8.17 2.94 -5.52
C SER A 226 -7.73 4.37 -5.23
N ASP A 227 -8.70 5.26 -5.09
CA ASP A 227 -8.61 6.68 -4.72
C ASP A 227 -8.68 6.95 -3.21
N HIS A 228 -8.88 5.91 -2.39
CA HIS A 228 -9.03 6.01 -0.93
C HIS A 228 -7.90 6.83 -0.25
N GLY A 229 -6.63 6.58 -0.62
CA GLY A 229 -5.50 7.35 -0.10
C GLY A 229 -5.50 8.83 -0.50
N THR A 230 -6.01 9.16 -1.70
CA THR A 230 -6.21 10.55 -2.14
C THR A 230 -7.32 11.22 -1.34
N HIS A 231 -8.43 10.52 -1.07
CA HIS A 231 -9.51 11.01 -0.23
C HIS A 231 -9.02 11.29 1.21
N VAL A 232 -8.31 10.34 1.82
CA VAL A 232 -7.66 10.50 3.13
C VAL A 232 -6.72 11.71 3.15
N ALA A 233 -5.88 11.86 2.12
CA ALA A 233 -4.96 12.99 2.01
C ALA A 233 -5.69 14.34 1.91
N GLY A 234 -6.82 14.39 1.20
CA GLY A 234 -7.72 15.55 1.11
C GLY A 234 -8.20 16.01 2.49
N SER A 235 -8.75 15.08 3.27
CA SER A 235 -9.20 15.36 4.64
C SER A 235 -8.08 15.90 5.53
N ILE A 236 -6.85 15.43 5.36
CA ILE A 236 -5.70 15.87 6.16
C ILE A 236 -5.23 17.26 5.72
N ALA A 237 -4.94 17.45 4.43
CA ALA A 237 -4.19 18.61 3.95
C ALA A 237 -4.50 19.00 2.49
N ALA A 238 -5.76 18.89 2.05
CA ALA A 238 -6.21 19.70 0.90
C ALA A 238 -5.85 21.17 1.13
N ALA A 239 -5.28 21.80 0.11
CA ALA A 239 -4.63 23.09 0.24
C ALA A 239 -5.67 24.21 0.27
N ARG A 240 -5.39 25.27 1.02
CA ARG A 240 -6.19 26.50 0.91
C ARG A 240 -5.72 27.31 -0.31
N ASN A 241 -6.22 26.97 -1.49
CA ASN A 241 -5.76 27.51 -2.77
C ASN A 241 -6.88 28.03 -3.71
N GLY A 242 -8.13 28.07 -3.24
CA GLY A 242 -9.30 28.48 -4.01
C GLY A 242 -9.88 27.38 -4.92
N VAL A 243 -9.56 26.12 -4.68
CA VAL A 243 -10.00 24.96 -5.46
C VAL A 243 -10.53 23.89 -4.50
N GLY A 244 -11.70 23.33 -4.80
CA GLY A 244 -12.18 22.16 -4.07
C GLY A 244 -12.46 22.46 -2.59
N ILE A 245 -11.84 21.67 -1.72
CA ILE A 245 -12.08 21.62 -0.27
C ILE A 245 -10.87 22.17 0.51
N VAL A 246 -10.91 22.14 1.84
CA VAL A 246 -9.73 22.40 2.69
C VAL A 246 -9.55 21.27 3.70
N GLY A 247 -8.30 20.83 3.90
CA GLY A 247 -7.98 19.81 4.90
C GLY A 247 -8.00 20.37 6.33
N VAL A 248 -7.88 19.48 7.32
CA VAL A 248 -7.72 19.88 8.73
C VAL A 248 -6.48 20.75 8.93
N ALA A 249 -5.37 20.41 8.28
CA ALA A 249 -4.08 21.08 8.41
C ALA A 249 -3.50 21.46 7.04
N PRO A 250 -4.08 22.43 6.32
CA PRO A 250 -3.76 22.72 4.92
C PRO A 250 -2.33 23.23 4.69
N GLY A 251 -1.59 23.58 5.75
CA GLY A 251 -0.20 24.04 5.68
C GLY A 251 0.86 22.94 5.81
N VAL A 252 0.49 21.70 6.14
CA VAL A 252 1.47 20.59 6.30
C VAL A 252 1.84 19.95 4.95
N LYS A 253 2.91 19.16 4.95
CA LYS A 253 3.26 18.31 3.81
C LYS A 253 2.71 16.89 3.98
N LEU A 254 2.42 16.26 2.85
CA LEU A 254 1.95 14.89 2.74
C LEU A 254 3.05 14.03 2.11
N ALA A 255 3.34 12.88 2.72
CA ALA A 255 4.12 11.83 2.07
C ALA A 255 3.17 10.68 1.70
N SER A 256 3.15 10.30 0.43
CA SER A 256 2.39 9.14 -0.02
C SER A 256 3.18 7.87 0.27
N ILE A 257 2.70 7.04 1.19
CA ILE A 257 3.33 5.77 1.54
C ILE A 257 2.38 4.65 1.10
N LYS A 258 2.51 4.19 -0.15
CA LYS A 258 1.55 3.23 -0.71
C LYS A 258 1.78 1.82 -0.14
N VAL A 259 0.83 1.34 0.66
CA VAL A 259 0.83 0.02 1.30
C VAL A 259 -0.37 -0.84 0.89
N VAL A 260 -1.36 -0.28 0.20
CA VAL A 260 -2.50 -1.03 -0.37
C VAL A 260 -2.20 -1.41 -1.81
N ASN A 261 -2.21 -2.70 -2.10
CA ASN A 261 -2.02 -3.22 -3.46
C ASN A 261 -3.29 -3.07 -4.32
N ASP A 262 -3.20 -3.49 -5.57
CA ASP A 262 -4.29 -3.31 -6.54
C ASP A 262 -5.53 -4.16 -6.23
N ASP A 263 -5.37 -5.22 -5.44
CA ASP A 263 -6.46 -6.07 -4.95
C ASP A 263 -7.13 -5.51 -3.67
N GLY A 264 -6.63 -4.40 -3.12
CA GLY A 264 -7.17 -3.77 -1.91
C GLY A 264 -6.60 -4.30 -0.59
N TYR A 265 -5.53 -5.12 -0.63
CA TYR A 265 -4.91 -5.70 0.55
C TYR A 265 -3.69 -4.93 1.04
N ILE A 266 -3.53 -4.92 2.36
CA ILE A 266 -2.38 -4.42 3.11
C ILE A 266 -1.71 -5.61 3.81
N TYR A 267 -0.78 -6.26 3.12
CA TYR A 267 -0.03 -7.36 3.70
C TYR A 267 0.97 -6.89 4.76
N PRO A 268 1.34 -7.76 5.73
CA PRO A 268 2.22 -7.41 6.84
C PRO A 268 3.56 -6.83 6.38
N GLU A 269 4.18 -7.36 5.33
CA GLU A 269 5.42 -6.84 4.76
C GLU A 269 5.25 -5.44 4.15
N TYR A 270 4.06 -5.09 3.65
CA TYR A 270 3.75 -3.75 3.13
C TYR A 270 3.62 -2.77 4.29
N ALA A 271 2.90 -3.15 5.34
CA ALA A 271 2.80 -2.36 6.56
C ALA A 271 4.17 -2.17 7.24
N ILE A 272 4.98 -3.22 7.35
CA ILE A 272 6.36 -3.14 7.89
C ILE A 272 7.19 -2.15 7.07
N CYS A 273 7.20 -2.29 5.75
CA CYS A 273 7.87 -1.34 4.87
C CYS A 273 7.36 0.10 5.10
N GLY A 274 6.05 0.31 5.16
CA GLY A 274 5.45 1.62 5.37
C GLY A 274 5.91 2.29 6.67
N PHE A 275 5.87 1.59 7.80
CA PHE A 275 6.31 2.14 9.08
C PHE A 275 7.82 2.37 9.15
N MET A 276 8.62 1.47 8.57
CA MET A 276 10.07 1.65 8.47
C MET A 276 10.41 2.88 7.64
N MET A 277 9.76 3.03 6.47
CA MET A 277 10.00 4.16 5.59
C MET A 277 9.46 5.48 6.15
N ALA A 278 8.33 5.49 6.87
CA ALA A 278 7.87 6.69 7.56
C ALA A 278 8.94 7.23 8.52
N ALA A 279 9.56 6.33 9.28
CA ALA A 279 10.64 6.67 10.19
C ALA A 279 11.90 7.18 9.46
N GLU A 280 12.27 6.55 8.34
CA GLU A 280 13.48 6.86 7.58
C GLU A 280 13.36 8.11 6.70
N LYS A 281 12.15 8.42 6.23
CA LYS A 281 11.85 9.59 5.38
C LYS A 281 11.53 10.86 6.19
N GLY A 282 11.59 10.79 7.52
CA GLY A 282 11.32 11.94 8.39
C GLY A 282 9.85 12.37 8.38
N VAL A 283 8.93 11.39 8.32
CA VAL A 283 7.51 11.61 8.60
C VAL A 283 7.34 11.89 10.10
N HIS A 284 6.43 12.79 10.46
CA HIS A 284 6.16 13.16 11.84
C HIS A 284 4.91 12.46 12.39
N VAL A 285 3.91 12.26 11.52
CA VAL A 285 2.65 11.60 11.86
C VAL A 285 2.30 10.60 10.75
N THR A 286 1.89 9.38 11.09
CA THR A 286 1.26 8.46 10.12
C THR A 286 -0.24 8.44 10.29
N ASN A 287 -0.96 8.42 9.17
CA ASN A 287 -2.37 8.05 9.12
C ASN A 287 -2.50 6.65 8.53
N ASN A 288 -3.20 5.77 9.23
CA ASN A 288 -3.38 4.35 8.89
C ASN A 288 -4.89 4.02 8.86
N SER A 289 -5.56 4.31 7.75
CA SER A 289 -7.00 4.11 7.58
C SER A 289 -7.34 2.69 7.09
N TYR A 290 -6.73 1.68 7.69
CA TYR A 290 -6.84 0.27 7.28
C TYR A 290 -6.66 -0.68 8.47
N PHE A 291 -6.80 -1.99 8.23
CA PHE A 291 -6.28 -3.06 9.08
C PHE A 291 -5.32 -3.94 8.27
N VAL A 292 -4.44 -4.68 8.94
CA VAL A 292 -3.42 -5.51 8.26
C VAL A 292 -3.97 -6.89 7.92
N ASP A 293 -3.97 -7.23 6.63
CA ASP A 293 -4.45 -8.48 6.06
C ASP A 293 -3.50 -9.66 6.31
N PRO A 294 -3.99 -10.91 6.30
CA PRO A 294 -5.34 -11.33 5.90
C PRO A 294 -6.31 -11.45 7.07
N TRP A 295 -5.87 -11.16 8.29
CA TRP A 295 -6.66 -11.33 9.50
C TRP A 295 -7.16 -9.98 10.01
N TYR A 296 -8.47 -9.85 10.22
CA TYR A 296 -8.99 -8.67 10.87
C TYR A 296 -8.44 -8.54 12.30
N LEU A 297 -8.32 -9.67 13.00
CA LEU A 297 -7.73 -9.80 14.34
C LEU A 297 -6.59 -10.83 14.34
N TRP A 298 -5.39 -10.41 14.73
CA TRP A 298 -4.20 -11.26 14.80
C TRP A 298 -4.07 -11.91 16.18
N CYS A 299 -4.22 -13.23 16.26
CA CYS A 299 -4.29 -13.99 17.50
C CYS A 299 -2.96 -14.61 17.91
N LYS A 300 -2.49 -14.34 19.13
CA LYS A 300 -1.21 -14.84 19.67
C LYS A 300 -1.18 -16.35 19.92
N GLY A 301 -2.34 -16.99 19.99
CA GLY A 301 -2.47 -18.44 20.13
C GLY A 301 -1.97 -19.23 18.92
N ASP A 302 -1.97 -18.62 17.74
CA ASP A 302 -1.43 -19.20 16.52
C ASP A 302 0.04 -18.76 16.30
N ALA A 303 0.92 -19.72 16.00
CA ALA A 303 2.35 -19.47 15.93
C ALA A 303 2.77 -18.61 14.73
N ASP A 304 2.03 -18.68 13.61
CA ASP A 304 2.25 -17.84 12.44
C ASP A 304 1.82 -16.41 12.75
N GLN A 305 0.57 -16.24 13.20
CA GLN A 305 -0.01 -14.94 13.51
C GLN A 305 0.79 -14.22 14.60
N LYS A 306 1.21 -14.92 15.65
CA LYS A 306 2.05 -14.36 16.71
C LYS A 306 3.35 -13.78 16.16
N ALA A 307 4.04 -14.51 15.28
CA ALA A 307 5.31 -14.05 14.73
C ALA A 307 5.15 -12.85 13.79
N VAL A 308 4.09 -12.86 12.97
CA VAL A 308 3.81 -11.77 12.03
C VAL A 308 3.32 -10.52 12.76
N ALA A 309 2.42 -10.66 13.72
CA ALA A 309 1.96 -9.55 14.55
C ALA A 309 3.12 -8.87 15.29
N GLU A 310 4.04 -9.66 15.84
CA GLU A 310 5.27 -9.16 16.46
C GLU A 310 6.19 -8.45 15.43
N ALA A 311 6.26 -8.93 14.18
CA ALA A 311 7.05 -8.27 13.14
C ALA A 311 6.50 -6.87 12.81
N VAL A 312 5.17 -6.73 12.70
CA VAL A 312 4.50 -5.44 12.47
C VAL A 312 4.62 -4.53 13.69
N ASP A 313 4.41 -5.06 14.91
CA ASP A 313 4.62 -4.30 16.16
C ASP A 313 6.03 -3.72 16.21
N ARG A 314 7.07 -4.52 15.92
CA ARG A 314 8.46 -4.02 15.94
C ARG A 314 8.69 -2.85 14.97
N ALA A 315 8.04 -2.84 13.81
CA ALA A 315 8.11 -1.75 12.84
C ALA A 315 7.41 -0.48 13.37
N ILE A 316 6.21 -0.61 13.95
CA ILE A 316 5.48 0.48 14.59
C ILE A 316 6.27 1.05 15.77
N GLN A 317 6.83 0.19 16.63
CA GLN A 317 7.66 0.63 17.74
C GLN A 317 8.96 1.29 17.25
N TYR A 318 9.50 0.88 16.09
CA TYR A 318 10.65 1.54 15.49
C TYR A 318 10.31 2.94 15.01
N SER A 319 9.20 3.13 14.30
CA SER A 319 8.74 4.48 13.91
C SER A 319 8.48 5.36 15.13
N HIS A 320 7.83 4.80 16.17
CA HIS A 320 7.59 5.52 17.41
C HIS A 320 8.89 5.98 18.09
N ARG A 321 9.90 5.10 18.21
CA ARG A 321 11.22 5.46 18.76
C ARG A 321 11.97 6.50 17.91
N LYS A 322 11.60 6.67 16.65
CA LYS A 322 12.11 7.70 15.75
C LYS A 322 11.32 9.01 15.82
N GLY A 323 10.34 9.10 16.72
CA GLY A 323 9.55 10.30 16.97
C GLY A 323 8.26 10.39 16.14
N VAL A 324 7.86 9.30 15.47
CA VAL A 324 6.64 9.27 14.67
C VAL A 324 5.42 9.02 15.57
N VAL A 325 4.40 9.87 15.47
CA VAL A 325 3.07 9.60 16.04
C VAL A 325 2.29 8.76 15.06
N ASN A 326 1.78 7.60 15.49
CA ASN A 326 0.99 6.73 14.62
C ASN A 326 -0.50 6.84 14.97
N VAL A 327 -1.33 7.15 13.97
CA VAL A 327 -2.79 7.30 14.12
C VAL A 327 -3.49 6.27 13.23
N ALA A 328 -4.46 5.54 13.76
CA ALA A 328 -5.11 4.45 13.05
C ALA A 328 -6.62 4.38 13.30
N ALA A 329 -7.37 3.98 12.28
CA ALA A 329 -8.81 3.79 12.39
C ALA A 329 -9.16 2.53 13.19
N LEU A 330 -10.12 2.64 14.13
CA LEU A 330 -10.57 1.51 14.96
C LEU A 330 -11.43 0.51 14.18
N GLY A 331 -12.00 0.89 13.03
CA GLY A 331 -12.69 0.00 12.11
C GLY A 331 -14.15 0.32 11.83
N ASN A 332 -14.71 -0.43 10.87
CA ASN A 332 -16.03 -0.21 10.31
C ASN A 332 -17.01 -1.38 10.57
N SER A 333 -16.70 -2.24 11.54
CA SER A 333 -17.49 -3.45 11.81
C SER A 333 -18.52 -3.29 12.94
N ASN A 334 -18.56 -2.12 13.59
CA ASN A 334 -19.37 -1.89 14.79
C ASN A 334 -19.11 -2.92 15.91
N TRP A 335 -17.84 -3.33 16.05
CA TRP A 335 -17.42 -4.29 17.07
C TRP A 335 -16.93 -3.59 18.34
N ASP A 336 -17.29 -4.15 19.49
CA ASP A 336 -16.67 -3.82 20.77
C ASP A 336 -15.36 -4.62 20.90
N LEU A 337 -14.23 -3.96 20.59
CA LEU A 337 -12.90 -4.58 20.65
C LEU A 337 -12.49 -5.04 22.06
N SER A 338 -13.22 -4.64 23.11
CA SER A 338 -13.00 -5.14 24.48
C SER A 338 -13.63 -6.50 24.76
N ARG A 339 -14.37 -7.07 23.80
CA ARG A 339 -15.11 -8.33 23.91
C ARG A 339 -14.57 -9.38 22.95
N ASN A 340 -14.91 -10.64 23.22
CA ASN A 340 -14.75 -11.69 22.24
C ASN A 340 -15.59 -11.36 20.99
N ILE A 341 -14.97 -11.55 19.83
CA ILE A 341 -15.57 -11.26 18.53
C ILE A 341 -15.59 -12.55 17.72
N MET A 342 -16.73 -12.86 17.12
CA MET A 342 -16.80 -13.88 16.07
C MET A 342 -16.30 -13.25 14.76
N ASP A 343 -15.10 -13.64 14.34
CA ASP A 343 -14.51 -13.24 13.07
C ASP A 343 -14.80 -14.35 12.05
N ASP A 344 -15.71 -14.08 11.13
CA ASP A 344 -16.13 -14.97 10.03
C ASP A 344 -15.65 -14.48 8.66
N GLY A 345 -14.94 -13.34 8.62
CA GLY A 345 -14.44 -12.70 7.40
C GLY A 345 -12.98 -13.02 7.09
N SER A 346 -12.25 -13.65 8.03
CA SER A 346 -10.82 -13.90 7.90
C SER A 346 -10.47 -15.39 7.70
N PRO A 347 -9.44 -15.75 6.91
CA PRO A 347 -8.61 -14.85 6.12
C PRO A 347 -9.39 -14.29 4.93
N ASN A 348 -9.30 -12.99 4.69
CA ASN A 348 -10.08 -12.29 3.65
C ASN A 348 -9.44 -12.32 2.25
N ASN A 349 -8.29 -12.97 2.12
CA ASN A 349 -7.59 -13.22 0.85
C ASN A 349 -7.67 -14.70 0.42
N GLY A 350 -8.60 -15.46 0.99
CA GLY A 350 -8.81 -16.87 0.72
C GLY A 350 -10.23 -17.30 1.09
N THR A 351 -10.38 -18.52 1.61
CA THR A 351 -11.65 -18.99 2.18
C THR A 351 -11.72 -18.58 3.65
N PRO A 352 -12.65 -17.70 4.05
CA PRO A 352 -12.83 -17.34 5.45
C PRO A 352 -13.22 -18.54 6.32
N ILE A 353 -12.87 -18.46 7.60
CA ILE A 353 -13.24 -19.44 8.61
C ILE A 353 -13.89 -18.75 9.79
N GLU A 354 -14.83 -19.41 10.45
CA GLU A 354 -15.36 -18.94 11.73
C GLU A 354 -14.30 -19.07 12.82
N ARG A 355 -13.99 -17.95 13.48
CA ARG A 355 -13.00 -17.87 14.55
C ARG A 355 -13.59 -17.13 15.75
N ASP A 356 -13.67 -17.81 16.89
CA ASP A 356 -13.93 -17.16 18.16
C ASP A 356 -12.63 -16.50 18.66
N THR A 357 -12.59 -15.18 18.66
CA THR A 357 -11.43 -14.41 19.08
C THR A 357 -11.54 -14.03 20.55
N ASP A 358 -10.38 -13.93 21.21
CA ASP A 358 -10.28 -13.54 22.61
C ASP A 358 -9.37 -12.32 22.79
N ASN A 359 -9.10 -11.96 24.05
CA ASN A 359 -8.23 -10.84 24.40
C ASN A 359 -6.73 -11.04 24.03
N THR A 360 -6.38 -12.16 23.42
CA THR A 360 -5.04 -12.40 22.85
C THR A 360 -4.97 -12.06 21.37
N CYS A 361 -6.11 -11.72 20.76
CA CYS A 361 -6.23 -11.24 19.40
C CYS A 361 -6.20 -9.70 19.35
N THR A 362 -5.57 -9.15 18.31
CA THR A 362 -5.31 -7.70 18.24
C THR A 362 -5.55 -7.20 16.83
N LYS A 363 -6.26 -6.10 16.70
CA LYS A 363 -6.39 -5.35 15.47
C LYS A 363 -5.15 -4.51 15.21
N ILE A 364 -4.47 -4.79 14.12
CA ILE A 364 -3.24 -4.09 13.73
C ILE A 364 -3.56 -3.11 12.60
N PRO A 365 -3.10 -1.83 12.66
CA PRO A 365 -2.23 -1.27 13.69
C PRO A 365 -2.96 -0.67 14.93
N ALA A 366 -4.29 -0.55 14.90
CA ALA A 366 -5.04 0.30 15.84
C ALA A 366 -4.89 -0.03 17.33
N GLU A 367 -4.74 -1.30 17.69
CA GLU A 367 -4.60 -1.75 19.10
C GLU A 367 -3.14 -1.97 19.52
N ILE A 368 -2.18 -1.61 18.67
CA ILE A 368 -0.76 -1.67 19.02
C ILE A 368 -0.42 -0.55 20.01
N HIS A 369 0.37 -0.89 21.04
CA HIS A 369 0.77 0.06 22.07
C HIS A 369 1.46 1.30 21.47
N GLY A 370 0.99 2.49 21.84
CA GLY A 370 1.52 3.77 21.36
C GLY A 370 0.89 4.27 20.06
N VAL A 371 -0.08 3.53 19.49
CA VAL A 371 -0.92 3.99 18.37
C VAL A 371 -2.14 4.73 18.93
N VAL A 372 -2.49 5.85 18.31
CA VAL A 372 -3.74 6.58 18.59
C VAL A 372 -4.85 5.96 17.77
N GLY A 373 -5.74 5.22 18.43
CA GLY A 373 -6.96 4.68 17.81
C GLY A 373 -8.04 5.76 17.66
N VAL A 374 -8.64 5.87 16.47
CA VAL A 374 -9.66 6.86 16.13
C VAL A 374 -10.97 6.17 15.71
N SER A 375 -12.09 6.56 16.31
CA SER A 375 -13.44 6.15 15.93
C SER A 375 -14.11 7.18 15.02
N SER A 376 -15.22 6.81 14.38
CA SER A 376 -16.11 7.72 13.67
C SER A 376 -17.30 8.14 14.55
N VAL A 377 -17.91 9.30 14.27
CA VAL A 377 -19.08 9.85 14.99
C VAL A 377 -20.23 10.19 14.06
#